data_AF-A0A947HGL5-F1
#
_entry.id   AF-A0A947HGL5-F1
#
_cell.length_a   1.000
_cell.length_b   1.000
_cell.length_c   1.000
_cell.angle_alpha   90.00
_cell.angle_beta   90.00
_cell.angle_gamma   90.00
#
_symmetry.space_group_name_H-M   'P 1'
#
loop_
_entity.id
_entity.type
_entity.pdbx_description
1 polymer ?
#
loop_
_entity_poly.entity_id
_entity_poly.type
_entity_poly.pdbx_seq_one_letter_code
_entity_poly.pdbx_strand_id
1 'polypeptide(L)'
;MGLHHPSRYTIYGTQLVDQLIQRDLRHGVHAICERWPDQQLAAIVLCGGYGRGEGAVQRKNSQEFPFDDYDLLVVFKSIKPKEQAQINLTLGRLAAQISEKTAVPVDIAPVVDLEMLSKVPFTLFWYLLRHSHRVLWGQVDLLQILPTFPVEQFAENEGYKLLLNRGIELWRAIDTGFPLVDPWKDPRWQQLLLALHNAIIALGDAVLIIRGCYHPIYQERIAILKSLLQHEQELPDAHMLAYLYPEAIQYKLSPYEYRNLPVELVIGKLEVVRQLFLAYLQTFLAQSFDWEKAEIDSFQAWVPFLRSHPPSLIKRFQNMRSNWQHFGRQLNWNGWLWHPPHLRYLVSLPYLLDPENFQPGPECLGLFPELGPEPDSAALGEAVKSNWKILL
;
A
#
# COMPACT_ATOMS: atom_id res chain seq x y z
N MET A 1 -23.11 4.78 -15.55
CA MET A 1 -23.43 3.96 -14.37
C MET A 1 -23.51 4.89 -13.17
N GLY A 2 -24.64 4.95 -12.48
CA GLY A 2 -24.81 5.84 -11.32
C GLY A 2 -23.90 5.44 -10.17
N LEU A 3 -23.26 6.43 -9.53
CA LEU A 3 -22.49 6.23 -8.31
C LEU A 3 -23.48 5.84 -7.20
N HIS A 4 -23.66 4.55 -6.95
CA HIS A 4 -24.39 4.07 -5.79
C HIS A 4 -23.53 4.36 -4.56
N HIS A 5 -23.89 5.39 -3.79
CA HIS A 5 -23.32 5.53 -2.45
C HIS A 5 -23.92 4.45 -1.55
N PRO A 6 -23.10 3.56 -0.96
CA PRO A 6 -23.60 2.56 -0.05
C PRO A 6 -24.24 3.26 1.17
N SER A 7 -25.41 2.79 1.57
CA SER A 7 -26.09 3.31 2.77
C SER A 7 -25.32 3.01 4.05
N ARG A 8 -24.41 2.03 4.01
CA ARG A 8 -23.62 1.49 5.12
C ARG A 8 -22.12 1.78 4.96
N TYR A 9 -21.38 1.76 6.06
CA TYR A 9 -19.92 1.90 6.06
C TYR A 9 -19.21 0.54 6.11
N THR A 10 -19.91 -0.51 6.50
CA THR A 10 -19.35 -1.84 6.78
C THR A 10 -20.24 -2.95 6.18
N ILE A 11 -19.62 -4.06 5.76
CA ILE A 11 -20.35 -5.26 5.31
C ILE A 11 -20.82 -6.08 6.52
N TYR A 12 -19.89 -6.39 7.44
CA TYR A 12 -20.14 -7.31 8.56
C TYR A 12 -20.53 -6.64 9.87
N GLY A 13 -20.54 -5.31 9.92
CA GLY A 13 -20.97 -4.58 11.09
C GLY A 13 -22.48 -4.60 11.27
N THR A 14 -22.91 -4.23 12.47
CA THR A 14 -24.30 -3.87 12.79
C THR A 14 -24.56 -2.40 12.47
N GLN A 15 -25.83 -1.97 12.58
CA GLN A 15 -26.17 -0.55 12.46
C GLN A 15 -25.51 0.30 13.55
N LEU A 16 -25.20 -0.27 14.72
CA LEU A 16 -24.57 0.45 15.83
C LEU A 16 -23.13 0.88 15.50
N VAL A 17 -22.33 0.00 14.89
CA VAL A 17 -20.97 0.38 14.47
C VAL A 17 -20.99 1.39 13.33
N ASP A 18 -21.94 1.29 12.39
CA ASP A 18 -22.13 2.30 11.35
C ASP A 18 -22.51 3.68 11.94
N GLN A 19 -23.32 3.71 13.01
CA GLN A 19 -23.65 4.96 13.73
C GLN A 19 -22.43 5.53 14.47
N LEU A 20 -21.59 4.68 15.07
CA LEU A 20 -20.33 5.09 15.68
C LEU A 20 -19.39 5.72 14.64
N ILE A 21 -19.20 5.05 13.49
CA ILE A 21 -18.40 5.57 12.36
C ILE A 21 -18.97 6.90 11.89
N GLN A 22 -20.28 6.99 11.69
CA GLN A 22 -20.95 8.21 11.28
C GLN A 22 -20.73 9.38 12.27
N ARG A 23 -20.74 9.11 13.57
CA ARG A 23 -20.48 10.10 14.63
C ARG A 23 -19.04 10.60 14.56
N ASP A 24 -18.09 9.69 14.46
CA ASP A 24 -16.66 10.01 14.40
C ASP A 24 -16.34 10.84 13.14
N LEU A 25 -16.87 10.45 11.98
CA LEU A 25 -16.71 11.20 10.74
C LEU A 25 -17.34 12.59 10.80
N ARG A 26 -18.49 12.76 11.47
CA ARG A 26 -19.08 14.09 11.71
C ARG A 26 -18.18 14.96 12.57
N HIS A 27 -17.53 14.38 13.58
CA HIS A 27 -16.56 15.09 14.40
C HIS A 27 -15.37 15.58 13.56
N GLY A 28 -14.79 14.70 12.73
CA GLY A 28 -13.70 15.06 11.83
C GLY A 28 -14.08 16.14 10.81
N VAL A 29 -15.24 16.01 10.17
CA VAL A 29 -15.78 17.03 9.24
C VAL A 29 -15.93 18.37 9.94
N HIS A 30 -16.53 18.39 11.14
CA HIS A 30 -16.71 19.63 11.89
C HIS A 30 -15.38 20.30 12.21
N ALA A 31 -14.39 19.55 12.71
CA ALA A 31 -13.06 20.08 13.02
C ALA A 31 -12.34 20.66 11.79
N ILE A 32 -12.51 20.05 10.61
CA ILE A 32 -11.97 20.58 9.34
C ILE A 32 -12.69 21.88 8.94
N CYS A 33 -14.01 21.93 9.01
CA CYS A 33 -14.79 23.12 8.67
C CYS A 33 -14.59 24.29 9.66
N GLU A 34 -14.32 24.02 10.94
CA GLU A 34 -13.93 25.08 11.88
C GLU A 34 -12.57 25.69 11.53
N ARG A 35 -11.67 24.88 10.96
CA ARG A 35 -10.33 25.33 10.60
C ARG A 35 -10.29 26.11 9.28
N TRP A 36 -11.09 25.72 8.31
CA TRP A 36 -11.17 26.37 6.99
C TRP A 36 -12.60 26.72 6.62
N PRO A 37 -12.87 27.98 6.23
CA PRO A 37 -14.21 28.42 5.90
C PRO A 37 -14.69 27.83 4.56
N ASP A 38 -16.02 27.75 4.38
CA ASP A 38 -16.68 27.19 3.20
C ASP A 38 -16.23 27.82 1.86
N GLN A 39 -15.74 29.06 1.88
CA GLN A 39 -15.21 29.72 0.68
C GLN A 39 -13.87 29.14 0.21
N GLN A 40 -13.16 28.38 1.05
CA GLN A 40 -11.90 27.72 0.70
C GLN A 40 -12.07 26.24 0.37
N LEU A 41 -13.00 25.56 1.06
CA LEU A 41 -13.24 24.13 0.88
C LEU A 41 -14.23 23.87 -0.28
N ALA A 42 -13.99 22.79 -1.02
CA ALA A 42 -14.88 22.29 -2.07
C ALA A 42 -15.59 21.00 -1.64
N ALA A 43 -14.86 20.08 -1.00
CA ALA A 43 -15.42 18.86 -0.43
C ALA A 43 -14.50 18.23 0.64
N ILE A 44 -15.11 17.39 1.47
CA ILE A 44 -14.43 16.43 2.33
C ILE A 44 -14.96 15.05 1.94
N VAL A 45 -14.05 14.16 1.55
CA VAL A 45 -14.36 12.85 0.99
C VAL A 45 -13.77 11.76 1.87
N LEU A 46 -14.58 10.74 2.18
CA LEU A 46 -14.13 9.48 2.76
C LEU A 46 -13.70 8.52 1.67
N CYS A 47 -12.46 8.07 1.80
CA CYS A 47 -11.79 7.10 0.95
C CYS A 47 -11.71 5.74 1.66
N GLY A 48 -10.89 4.82 1.13
CA GLY A 48 -10.59 3.57 1.83
C GLY A 48 -11.80 2.65 2.02
N GLY A 49 -11.67 1.64 2.89
CA GLY A 49 -12.71 0.62 3.09
C GLY A 49 -14.07 1.20 3.46
N TYR A 50 -14.11 2.14 4.40
CA TYR A 50 -15.36 2.79 4.82
C TYR A 50 -16.01 3.63 3.72
N GLY A 51 -15.22 4.27 2.85
CA GLY A 51 -15.73 5.00 1.69
C GLY A 51 -16.43 4.08 0.68
N ARG A 52 -15.99 2.83 0.57
CA ARG A 52 -16.60 1.80 -0.30
C ARG A 52 -17.79 1.08 0.34
N GLY A 53 -18.04 1.31 1.63
CA GLY A 53 -19.00 0.51 2.41
C GLY A 53 -18.46 -0.87 2.83
N GLU A 54 -17.16 -1.09 2.70
CA GLU A 54 -16.44 -2.33 3.02
C GLU A 54 -15.52 -2.15 4.23
N GLY A 55 -15.86 -1.25 5.14
CA GLY A 55 -15.05 -0.96 6.33
C GLY A 55 -14.90 -2.17 7.26
N ALA A 56 -13.69 -2.33 7.80
CA ALA A 56 -13.34 -3.40 8.70
C ALA A 56 -14.01 -3.25 10.07
N VAL A 57 -14.47 -4.36 10.65
CA VAL A 57 -15.11 -4.39 11.98
C VAL A 57 -14.43 -5.39 12.89
N GLN A 58 -14.03 -4.94 14.07
CA GLN A 58 -13.53 -5.80 15.14
C GLN A 58 -14.57 -5.95 16.25
N ARG A 59 -14.67 -7.16 16.80
CA ARG A 59 -15.50 -7.43 17.97
C ARG A 59 -14.66 -7.48 19.24
N LYS A 60 -15.10 -6.87 20.32
CA LYS A 60 -14.50 -6.97 21.65
C LYS A 60 -15.62 -7.06 22.67
N ASN A 61 -15.63 -8.10 23.50
CA ASN A 61 -16.65 -8.30 24.55
C ASN A 61 -18.09 -8.13 24.04
N SER A 62 -18.41 -8.76 22.90
CA SER A 62 -19.72 -8.68 22.23
C SER A 62 -20.12 -7.28 21.71
N GLN A 63 -19.21 -6.31 21.70
CA GLN A 63 -19.38 -5.00 21.07
C GLN A 63 -18.56 -4.93 19.78
N GLU A 64 -19.05 -4.15 18.82
CA GLU A 64 -18.40 -3.93 17.52
C GLU A 64 -17.76 -2.54 17.46
N PHE A 65 -16.56 -2.49 16.89
CA PHE A 65 -15.80 -1.28 16.70
C PHE A 65 -15.24 -1.23 15.27
N PRO A 66 -15.11 -0.04 14.67
CA PRO A 66 -14.27 0.12 13.50
C PRO A 66 -12.85 -0.37 13.81
N PHE A 67 -12.18 -0.94 12.81
CA PHE A 67 -10.86 -1.54 12.99
C PHE A 67 -9.76 -0.85 12.20
N ASP A 68 -10.05 -0.50 10.95
CA ASP A 68 -9.13 0.24 10.08
C ASP A 68 -9.29 1.76 10.29
N ASP A 69 -8.32 2.52 9.80
CA ASP A 69 -8.28 3.99 9.85
C ASP A 69 -9.38 4.64 8.98
N TYR A 70 -9.73 5.90 9.30
CA TYR A 70 -10.54 6.74 8.42
C TYR A 70 -9.64 7.51 7.45
N ASP A 71 -9.64 7.10 6.18
CA ASP A 71 -8.92 7.79 5.11
C ASP A 71 -9.74 8.97 4.57
N LEU A 72 -9.30 10.20 4.77
CA LEU A 72 -9.97 11.41 4.28
C LEU A 72 -9.17 12.11 3.19
N LEU A 73 -9.89 12.65 2.20
CA LEU A 73 -9.36 13.62 1.24
C LEU A 73 -10.09 14.95 1.42
N VAL A 74 -9.34 16.03 1.64
CA VAL A 74 -9.87 17.39 1.70
C VAL A 74 -9.56 18.10 0.38
N VAL A 75 -10.61 18.49 -0.34
CA VAL A 75 -10.50 19.20 -1.62
C VAL A 75 -10.74 20.68 -1.38
N PHE A 76 -9.78 21.51 -1.78
CA PHE A 76 -9.90 22.96 -1.76
C PHE A 76 -10.37 23.49 -3.11
N LYS A 77 -10.99 24.66 -3.11
CA LYS A 77 -11.37 25.34 -4.36
C LYS A 77 -10.16 25.81 -5.15
N SER A 78 -9.12 26.29 -4.46
CA SER A 78 -7.83 26.66 -5.04
C SER A 78 -6.76 26.67 -3.95
N ILE A 79 -5.55 26.23 -4.29
CA ILE A 79 -4.39 26.28 -3.39
C ILE A 79 -3.26 27.02 -4.07
N LYS A 80 -2.63 27.95 -3.36
CA LYS A 80 -1.39 28.57 -3.85
C LYS A 80 -0.24 27.58 -3.62
N PRO A 81 0.67 27.36 -4.59
CA PRO A 81 1.77 26.40 -4.43
C PRO A 81 2.63 26.63 -3.16
N LYS A 82 2.83 27.90 -2.78
CA LYS A 82 3.58 28.29 -1.57
C LYS A 82 2.88 27.94 -0.25
N GLU A 83 1.57 27.71 -0.26
CA GLU A 83 0.76 27.40 0.93
C GLU A 83 0.55 25.90 1.12
N GLN A 84 0.76 25.08 0.06
CA GLN A 84 0.48 23.64 0.06
C GLN A 84 1.16 22.89 1.21
N ALA A 85 2.46 23.13 1.43
CA ALA A 85 3.21 22.48 2.50
C ALA A 85 2.65 22.85 3.90
N GLN A 86 2.29 24.11 4.11
CA GLN A 86 1.73 24.56 5.38
C GLN A 86 0.31 24.00 5.61
N ILE A 87 -0.49 23.88 4.55
CA ILE A 87 -1.81 23.25 4.62
C ILE A 87 -1.66 21.77 4.99
N ASN A 88 -0.78 21.02 4.31
CA ASN A 88 -0.50 19.62 4.63
C ASN A 88 -0.04 19.42 6.07
N LEU A 89 0.88 20.26 6.55
CA LEU A 89 1.30 20.22 7.96
C LEU A 89 0.15 20.49 8.93
N THR A 90 -0.77 21.39 8.56
CA THR A 90 -1.95 21.71 9.38
C THR A 90 -2.95 20.56 9.37
N LEU A 91 -3.22 19.95 8.20
CA LEU A 91 -4.07 18.77 8.07
C LEU A 91 -3.51 17.60 8.85
N GLY A 92 -2.21 17.32 8.80
CA GLY A 92 -1.59 16.24 9.58
C GLY A 92 -1.73 16.43 11.10
N ARG A 93 -1.56 17.66 11.60
CA ARG A 93 -1.82 17.97 13.02
C ARG A 93 -3.29 17.80 13.38
N LEU A 94 -4.19 18.23 12.50
CA LEU A 94 -5.62 18.10 12.71
C LEU A 94 -6.06 16.63 12.69
N ALA A 95 -5.51 15.83 11.79
CA ALA A 95 -5.73 14.39 11.71
C ALA A 95 -5.36 13.69 13.04
N ALA A 96 -4.20 14.04 13.61
CA ALA A 96 -3.78 13.55 14.93
C ALA A 96 -4.76 13.96 16.04
N GLN A 97 -5.20 15.22 16.07
CA GLN A 97 -6.18 15.72 17.06
C GLN A 97 -7.55 15.05 16.93
N ILE A 98 -8.01 14.77 15.71
CA ILE A 98 -9.25 14.05 15.47
C ILE A 98 -9.09 12.59 15.92
N SER A 99 -7.95 11.96 15.62
CA SER A 99 -7.64 10.57 15.99
C SER A 99 -7.72 10.34 17.50
N GLU A 100 -7.37 11.32 18.32
CA GLU A 100 -7.49 11.23 19.79
C GLU A 100 -8.95 11.13 20.28
N LYS A 101 -9.92 11.49 19.43
CA LYS A 101 -11.35 11.58 19.77
C LYS A 101 -12.22 10.59 18.99
N THR A 102 -11.63 9.81 18.09
CA THR A 102 -12.31 8.81 17.28
C THR A 102 -11.94 7.39 17.71
N ALA A 103 -12.74 6.41 17.32
CA ALA A 103 -12.50 5.01 17.69
C ALA A 103 -11.28 4.39 16.98
N VAL A 104 -10.90 4.95 15.84
CA VAL A 104 -9.76 4.55 15.01
C VAL A 104 -8.98 5.80 14.57
N PRO A 105 -7.69 5.66 14.19
CA PRO A 105 -6.92 6.75 13.63
C PRO A 105 -7.61 7.37 12.40
N VAL A 106 -7.32 8.64 12.17
CA VAL A 106 -7.72 9.40 10.98
C VAL A 106 -6.47 9.75 10.21
N ASP A 107 -6.43 9.37 8.94
CA ASP A 107 -5.44 9.85 7.99
C ASP A 107 -6.07 10.87 7.05
N ILE A 108 -5.36 11.96 6.79
CA ILE A 108 -5.79 12.97 5.81
C ILE A 108 -4.75 13.02 4.71
N ALA A 109 -5.14 12.57 3.53
CA ALA A 109 -4.29 12.56 2.35
C ALA A 109 -3.77 13.97 2.01
N PRO A 110 -2.61 14.07 1.32
CA PRO A 110 -2.09 15.35 0.87
C PRO A 110 -3.15 16.17 0.13
N VAL A 111 -3.13 17.47 0.41
CA VAL A 111 -4.13 18.41 -0.07
C VAL A 111 -4.13 18.51 -1.60
N VAL A 112 -5.34 18.56 -2.17
CA VAL A 112 -5.58 18.79 -3.58
C VAL A 112 -6.59 19.91 -3.79
N ASP A 113 -6.54 20.55 -4.95
CA ASP A 113 -7.56 21.50 -5.38
C ASP A 113 -8.34 21.01 -6.60
N LEU A 114 -9.42 21.72 -6.93
CA LEU A 114 -10.29 21.41 -8.05
C LEU A 114 -9.55 21.32 -9.39
N GLU A 115 -8.58 22.21 -9.63
CA GLU A 115 -7.81 22.19 -10.87
C GLU A 115 -6.97 20.91 -10.96
N MET A 116 -6.31 20.53 -9.86
CA MET A 116 -5.48 19.33 -9.79
C MET A 116 -6.30 18.07 -10.04
N LEU A 117 -7.54 17.98 -9.52
CA LEU A 117 -8.40 16.81 -9.71
C LEU A 117 -8.61 16.45 -11.19
N SER A 118 -8.71 17.44 -12.08
CA SER A 118 -8.85 17.20 -13.52
C SER A 118 -7.57 16.68 -14.21
N LYS A 119 -6.42 16.76 -13.52
CA LYS A 119 -5.08 16.47 -14.06
C LYS A 119 -4.34 15.39 -13.27
N VAL A 120 -5.04 14.68 -12.37
CA VAL A 120 -4.40 13.66 -11.54
C VAL A 120 -3.84 12.53 -12.41
N PRO A 121 -2.71 11.93 -12.00
CA PRO A 121 -2.17 10.77 -12.69
C PRO A 121 -3.13 9.58 -12.57
N PHE A 122 -3.09 8.68 -13.54
CA PHE A 122 -3.77 7.40 -13.43
C PHE A 122 -3.00 6.49 -12.46
N THR A 123 -3.39 6.53 -11.19
CA THR A 123 -2.88 5.65 -10.13
C THR A 123 -4.02 4.86 -9.51
N LEU A 124 -3.68 3.80 -8.77
CA LEU A 124 -4.66 2.99 -8.04
C LEU A 124 -5.48 3.84 -7.06
N PHE A 125 -4.85 4.81 -6.39
CA PHE A 125 -5.53 5.73 -5.49
C PHE A 125 -6.63 6.53 -6.20
N TRP A 126 -6.31 7.18 -7.32
CA TRP A 126 -7.28 8.00 -8.06
C TRP A 126 -8.38 7.17 -8.73
N TYR A 127 -8.04 5.97 -9.19
CA TYR A 127 -9.01 4.99 -9.66
C TYR A 127 -10.01 4.61 -8.57
N LEU A 128 -9.52 4.18 -7.40
CA LEU A 128 -10.38 3.82 -6.27
C LEU A 128 -11.22 5.01 -5.81
N LEU A 129 -10.63 6.21 -5.73
CA LEU A 129 -11.35 7.42 -5.37
C LEU A 129 -12.49 7.71 -6.35
N ARG A 130 -12.27 7.59 -7.66
CA ARG A 130 -13.33 7.80 -8.66
C ARG A 130 -14.49 6.83 -8.47
N HIS A 131 -14.19 5.57 -8.23
CA HIS A 131 -15.19 4.50 -8.28
C HIS A 131 -15.83 4.17 -6.93
N SER A 132 -15.16 4.47 -5.82
CA SER A 132 -15.59 4.00 -4.51
C SER A 132 -15.16 4.96 -3.41
N HIS A 133 -16.04 5.93 -3.15
CA HIS A 133 -15.87 6.98 -2.16
C HIS A 133 -17.21 7.39 -1.57
N ARG A 134 -17.15 8.20 -0.52
CA ARG A 134 -18.32 8.90 0.02
C ARG A 134 -18.02 10.36 0.29
N VAL A 135 -18.76 11.26 -0.32
CA VAL A 135 -18.67 12.69 0.02
C VAL A 135 -19.35 12.92 1.37
N LEU A 136 -18.60 13.41 2.34
CA LEU A 136 -19.09 13.68 3.70
C LEU A 136 -19.59 15.12 3.86
N TRP A 137 -19.01 16.05 3.10
CA TRP A 137 -19.36 17.46 3.09
C TRP A 137 -18.99 18.08 1.73
N GLY A 138 -19.76 19.07 1.27
CA GLY A 138 -19.54 19.77 0.00
C GLY A 138 -20.33 19.19 -1.17
N GLN A 139 -19.83 19.40 -2.39
CA GLN A 139 -20.53 18.99 -3.62
C GLN A 139 -20.42 17.48 -3.86
N VAL A 140 -21.57 16.79 -3.93
CA VAL A 140 -21.66 15.32 -4.06
C VAL A 140 -21.03 14.82 -5.37
N ASP A 141 -21.25 15.53 -6.47
CA ASP A 141 -20.76 15.13 -7.80
C ASP A 141 -19.36 15.64 -8.13
N LEU A 142 -18.65 16.22 -7.14
CA LEU A 142 -17.36 16.87 -7.38
C LEU A 142 -16.32 15.93 -8.02
N LEU A 143 -16.31 14.66 -7.63
CA LEU A 143 -15.35 13.68 -8.15
C LEU A 143 -15.67 13.18 -9.57
N GLN A 144 -16.79 13.61 -10.17
CA GLN A 144 -17.02 13.39 -11.60
C GLN A 144 -15.99 14.12 -12.48
N ILE A 145 -15.32 15.15 -11.96
CA ILE A 145 -14.24 15.88 -12.64
C ILE A 145 -12.97 15.04 -12.85
N LEU A 146 -12.80 13.95 -12.09
CA LEU A 146 -11.66 13.06 -12.26
C LEU A 146 -11.62 12.54 -13.71
N PRO A 147 -10.44 12.27 -14.28
CA PRO A 147 -10.33 11.58 -15.56
C PRO A 147 -11.01 10.21 -15.55
N THR A 148 -11.29 9.68 -16.73
CA THR A 148 -11.64 8.27 -16.88
C THR A 148 -10.40 7.40 -16.75
N PHE A 149 -10.53 6.29 -16.01
CA PHE A 149 -9.43 5.39 -15.71
C PHE A 149 -9.76 3.98 -16.24
N PRO A 150 -9.49 3.70 -17.53
CA PRO A 150 -9.72 2.37 -18.10
C PRO A 150 -8.79 1.34 -17.43
N VAL A 151 -9.38 0.35 -16.78
CA VAL A 151 -8.65 -0.64 -15.95
C VAL A 151 -7.55 -1.37 -16.74
N GLU A 152 -7.80 -1.64 -18.02
CA GLU A 152 -6.87 -2.28 -18.94
C GLU A 152 -5.63 -1.44 -19.27
N GLN A 153 -5.63 -0.16 -18.91
CA GLN A 153 -4.48 0.75 -19.08
C GLN A 153 -3.78 1.07 -17.75
N PHE A 154 -4.07 0.32 -16.68
CA PHE A 154 -3.26 0.41 -15.47
C PHE A 154 -1.79 0.21 -15.82
N ALA A 155 -0.94 1.13 -15.36
CA ALA A 155 0.48 0.93 -15.49
C ALA A 155 0.89 -0.23 -14.57
N GLU A 156 1.65 -1.20 -15.09
CA GLU A 156 2.17 -2.35 -14.33
C GLU A 156 2.91 -1.92 -13.05
N ASN A 157 3.51 -0.73 -13.07
CA ASN A 157 4.20 -0.15 -11.93
C ASN A 157 3.33 0.13 -10.70
N GLU A 158 2.01 0.21 -10.84
CA GLU A 158 1.11 0.28 -9.70
C GLU A 158 1.09 -1.06 -8.93
N GLY A 159 1.21 -2.19 -9.63
CA GLY A 159 1.38 -3.52 -9.01
C GLY A 159 2.70 -3.62 -8.26
N TYR A 160 3.81 -3.17 -8.84
CA TYR A 160 5.12 -3.19 -8.16
C TYR A 160 5.17 -2.31 -6.93
N LYS A 161 4.59 -1.11 -6.98
CA LYS A 161 4.51 -0.21 -5.81
C LYS A 161 3.71 -0.87 -4.69
N LEU A 162 2.62 -1.56 -5.02
CA LEU A 162 1.80 -2.26 -4.04
C LEU A 162 2.59 -3.38 -3.35
N LEU A 163 3.28 -4.22 -4.13
CA LEU A 163 4.17 -5.25 -3.60
C LEU A 163 5.26 -4.62 -2.75
N LEU A 164 5.99 -3.63 -3.26
CA LEU A 164 7.05 -2.96 -2.52
C LEU A 164 6.60 -2.49 -1.13
N ASN A 165 5.46 -1.79 -1.09
CA ASN A 165 4.92 -1.24 0.15
C ASN A 165 4.58 -2.35 1.15
N ARG A 166 3.89 -3.41 0.71
CA ARG A 166 3.50 -4.51 1.60
C ARG A 166 4.66 -5.45 1.95
N GLY A 167 5.64 -5.61 1.06
CA GLY A 167 6.85 -6.39 1.30
C GLY A 167 7.69 -5.80 2.43
N ILE A 168 7.84 -4.47 2.47
CA ILE A 168 8.53 -3.82 3.59
C ILE A 168 7.70 -3.86 4.88
N GLU A 169 6.37 -3.73 4.82
CA GLU A 169 5.53 -3.95 6.00
C GLU A 169 5.70 -5.37 6.56
N LEU A 170 5.69 -6.39 5.69
CA LEU A 170 5.92 -7.78 6.06
C LEU A 170 7.30 -7.99 6.68
N TRP A 171 8.36 -7.49 6.02
CA TRP A 171 9.71 -7.57 6.55
C TRP A 171 9.83 -6.91 7.93
N ARG A 172 9.27 -5.71 8.11
CA ARG A 172 9.33 -5.02 9.41
C ARG A 172 8.63 -5.80 10.53
N ALA A 173 7.52 -6.45 10.21
CA ALA A 173 6.82 -7.30 11.18
C ALA A 173 7.66 -8.53 11.58
N ILE A 174 8.40 -9.12 10.62
CA ILE A 174 9.34 -10.22 10.87
C ILE A 174 10.55 -9.73 11.70
N ASP A 175 11.18 -8.64 11.27
CA ASP A 175 12.40 -8.07 11.86
C ASP A 175 12.19 -7.60 13.31
N THR A 176 11.01 -7.05 13.62
CA THR A 176 10.63 -6.66 15.00
C THR A 176 10.54 -7.88 15.94
N GLY A 177 10.36 -9.07 15.36
CA GLY A 177 10.12 -10.31 16.08
C GLY A 177 8.76 -10.34 16.79
N PHE A 178 8.31 -11.55 17.12
CA PHE A 178 7.04 -11.77 17.82
C PHE A 178 7.21 -12.93 18.81
N PRO A 179 6.50 -12.92 19.95
CA PRO A 179 6.60 -13.99 20.92
C PRO A 179 5.89 -15.25 20.40
N LEU A 180 6.45 -16.43 20.69
CA LEU A 180 5.82 -17.72 20.39
C LEU A 180 4.94 -18.23 21.53
N VAL A 181 5.13 -17.71 22.75
CA VAL A 181 4.34 -18.07 23.95
C VAL A 181 3.31 -16.98 24.19
N ASP A 182 2.04 -17.37 24.32
CA ASP A 182 0.89 -16.47 24.50
C ASP A 182 0.89 -15.25 23.54
N PRO A 183 1.09 -15.44 22.23
CA PRO A 183 1.31 -14.34 21.28
C PRO A 183 0.15 -13.33 21.23
N TRP A 184 -1.08 -13.77 21.49
CA TRP A 184 -2.29 -12.93 21.49
C TRP A 184 -2.27 -11.85 22.58
N LYS A 185 -1.36 -11.91 23.55
CA LYS A 185 -1.15 -10.85 24.55
C LYS A 185 -0.22 -9.75 24.05
N ASP A 186 0.51 -9.97 22.96
CA ASP A 186 1.50 -9.05 22.44
C ASP A 186 0.96 -8.34 21.18
N PRO A 187 0.98 -6.98 21.13
CA PRO A 187 0.50 -6.24 19.97
C PRO A 187 1.26 -6.58 18.67
N ARG A 188 2.50 -7.07 18.76
CA ARG A 188 3.30 -7.50 17.61
C ARG A 188 2.68 -8.68 16.87
N TRP A 189 1.89 -9.52 17.54
CA TRP A 189 1.17 -10.61 16.88
C TRP A 189 0.09 -10.09 15.92
N GLN A 190 -0.68 -9.09 16.37
CA GLN A 190 -1.67 -8.45 15.50
C GLN A 190 -1.00 -7.73 14.33
N GLN A 191 0.16 -7.10 14.55
CA GLN A 191 0.94 -6.48 13.48
C GLN A 191 1.43 -7.51 12.45
N LEU A 192 1.91 -8.67 12.89
CA LEU A 192 2.29 -9.77 12.01
C LEU A 192 1.10 -10.24 11.16
N LEU A 193 -0.05 -10.51 11.79
CA LEU A 193 -1.25 -10.93 11.07
C LEU A 193 -1.70 -9.87 10.06
N LEU A 194 -1.68 -8.59 10.43
CA LEU A 194 -1.99 -7.50 9.50
C LEU A 194 -1.05 -7.47 8.31
N ALA A 195 0.27 -7.51 8.55
CA ALA A 195 1.27 -7.47 7.50
C ALA A 195 1.17 -8.70 6.57
N LEU A 196 0.94 -9.89 7.14
CA LEU A 196 0.79 -11.14 6.42
C LEU A 196 -0.41 -11.12 5.45
N HIS A 197 -1.59 -10.75 5.94
CA HIS A 197 -2.79 -10.69 5.09
C HIS A 197 -2.73 -9.53 4.09
N ASN A 198 -2.15 -8.38 4.47
CA ASN A 198 -1.91 -7.30 3.53
C ASN A 198 -0.96 -7.70 2.40
N ALA A 199 0.08 -8.51 2.68
CA ALA A 199 0.98 -9.04 1.66
C ALA A 199 0.23 -9.97 0.69
N ILE A 200 -0.63 -10.86 1.19
CA ILE A 200 -1.48 -11.72 0.35
C ILE A 200 -2.42 -10.88 -0.53
N ILE A 201 -3.07 -9.86 0.03
CA ILE A 201 -3.94 -8.97 -0.74
C ILE A 201 -3.14 -8.26 -1.83
N ALA A 202 -1.93 -7.75 -1.52
CA ALA A 202 -1.08 -7.12 -2.52
C ALA A 202 -0.66 -8.06 -3.64
N LEU A 203 -0.42 -9.34 -3.36
CA LEU A 203 -0.11 -10.33 -4.39
C LEU A 203 -1.27 -10.49 -5.37
N GLY A 204 -2.49 -10.74 -4.87
CA GLY A 204 -3.65 -10.87 -5.74
C GLY A 204 -4.01 -9.58 -6.47
N ASP A 205 -3.90 -8.43 -5.79
CA ASP A 205 -4.15 -7.12 -6.40
C ASP A 205 -3.13 -6.81 -7.51
N ALA A 206 -1.84 -7.15 -7.31
CA ALA A 206 -0.82 -6.99 -8.33
C ALA A 206 -1.12 -7.85 -9.57
N VAL A 207 -1.56 -9.11 -9.40
CA VAL A 207 -2.04 -9.95 -10.51
C VAL A 207 -3.16 -9.24 -11.26
N LEU A 208 -4.19 -8.78 -10.56
CA LEU A 208 -5.35 -8.14 -11.17
C LEU A 208 -4.97 -6.85 -11.91
N ILE A 209 -4.06 -6.04 -11.36
CA ILE A 209 -3.57 -4.81 -11.98
C ILE A 209 -2.78 -5.13 -13.26
N ILE A 210 -1.80 -6.03 -13.17
CA ILE A 210 -0.93 -6.39 -14.31
C ILE A 210 -1.73 -7.03 -15.43
N ARG A 211 -2.78 -7.79 -15.10
CA ARG A 211 -3.68 -8.41 -16.08
C ARG A 211 -4.84 -7.50 -16.52
N GLY A 212 -4.86 -6.24 -16.09
CA GLY A 212 -5.86 -5.24 -16.53
C GLY A 212 -7.29 -5.54 -16.10
N CYS A 213 -7.48 -6.27 -15.00
CA CYS A 213 -8.78 -6.77 -14.54
C CYS A 213 -9.08 -6.40 -13.07
N TYR A 214 -8.38 -5.39 -12.53
CA TYR A 214 -8.62 -4.89 -11.17
C TYR A 214 -10.04 -4.33 -10.99
N HIS A 215 -10.61 -4.55 -9.81
CA HIS A 215 -11.93 -4.03 -9.46
C HIS A 215 -11.93 -3.36 -8.08
N PRO A 216 -12.67 -2.25 -7.84
CA PRO A 216 -12.67 -1.55 -6.56
C PRO A 216 -13.26 -2.36 -5.39
N ILE A 217 -14.21 -3.23 -5.68
CA ILE A 217 -14.98 -4.01 -4.69
C ILE A 217 -14.27 -5.34 -4.42
N TYR A 218 -14.09 -5.69 -3.14
CA TYR A 218 -13.37 -6.89 -2.72
C TYR A 218 -13.99 -8.19 -3.24
N GLN A 219 -15.32 -8.31 -3.19
CA GLN A 219 -16.02 -9.52 -3.62
C GLN A 219 -15.81 -9.81 -5.12
N GLU A 220 -15.83 -8.76 -5.94
CA GLU A 220 -15.57 -8.86 -7.38
C GLU A 220 -14.11 -9.26 -7.63
N ARG A 221 -13.14 -8.69 -6.89
CA ARG A 221 -11.73 -9.09 -7.00
C ARG A 221 -11.51 -10.57 -6.71
N ILE A 222 -12.19 -11.11 -5.68
CA ILE A 222 -12.13 -12.55 -5.37
C ILE A 222 -12.62 -13.38 -6.56
N ALA A 223 -13.77 -13.03 -7.13
CA ALA A 223 -14.35 -13.77 -8.25
C ALA A 223 -13.46 -13.71 -9.50
N ILE A 224 -12.98 -12.51 -9.86
CA ILE A 224 -12.12 -12.29 -11.01
C ILE A 224 -10.79 -13.03 -10.83
N LEU A 225 -10.12 -12.88 -9.69
CA LEU A 225 -8.83 -13.52 -9.43
C LEU A 225 -8.96 -15.04 -9.46
N LYS A 226 -10.01 -15.60 -8.84
CA LYS A 226 -10.27 -17.04 -8.88
C LYS A 226 -10.45 -17.55 -10.31
N SER A 227 -11.21 -16.84 -11.14
CA SER A 227 -11.39 -17.21 -12.55
C SER A 227 -10.10 -17.11 -13.35
N LEU A 228 -9.27 -16.09 -13.07
CA LEU A 228 -8.01 -15.88 -13.75
C LEU A 228 -7.00 -16.99 -13.43
N LEU A 229 -6.85 -17.31 -12.15
CA LEU A 229 -5.87 -18.30 -11.67
C LEU A 229 -6.24 -19.75 -12.04
N GLN A 230 -7.47 -20.03 -12.47
CA GLN A 230 -7.86 -21.36 -12.98
C GLN A 230 -7.20 -21.72 -14.31
N HIS A 231 -6.81 -20.72 -15.11
CA HIS A 231 -6.28 -20.91 -16.45
C HIS A 231 -4.83 -20.44 -16.60
N GLU A 232 -4.25 -19.92 -15.52
CA GLU A 232 -2.93 -19.30 -15.53
C GLU A 232 -1.85 -20.34 -15.21
N GLN A 233 -0.91 -20.52 -16.14
CA GLN A 233 0.19 -21.49 -16.00
C GLN A 233 1.53 -20.83 -15.70
N GLU A 234 1.65 -19.51 -15.90
CA GLU A 234 2.92 -18.80 -15.75
C GLU A 234 3.17 -18.31 -14.33
N LEU A 235 2.11 -18.14 -13.54
CA LEU A 235 2.20 -17.63 -12.18
C LEU A 235 2.63 -18.73 -11.20
N PRO A 236 3.60 -18.45 -10.31
CA PRO A 236 4.05 -19.41 -9.32
C PRO A 236 2.92 -19.80 -8.38
N ASP A 237 2.67 -21.10 -8.22
CA ASP A 237 1.76 -21.62 -7.19
C ASP A 237 0.40 -20.87 -7.13
N ALA A 238 -0.19 -20.65 -8.31
CA ALA A 238 -1.43 -19.91 -8.49
C ALA A 238 -2.60 -20.47 -7.64
N HIS A 239 -2.62 -21.78 -7.40
CA HIS A 239 -3.65 -22.42 -6.58
C HIS A 239 -3.57 -22.00 -5.11
N MET A 240 -2.36 -21.82 -4.56
CA MET A 240 -2.18 -21.32 -3.21
C MET A 240 -2.63 -19.87 -3.08
N LEU A 241 -2.28 -19.00 -4.04
CA LEU A 241 -2.77 -17.62 -4.03
C LEU A 241 -4.32 -17.56 -4.13
N ALA A 242 -4.93 -18.38 -4.99
CA ALA A 242 -6.38 -18.46 -5.10
C ALA A 242 -7.07 -18.90 -3.80
N TYR A 243 -6.39 -19.71 -2.98
CA TYR A 243 -6.87 -20.13 -1.66
C TYR A 243 -6.68 -19.06 -0.59
N LEU A 244 -5.50 -18.42 -0.54
CA LEU A 244 -5.15 -17.43 0.50
C LEU A 244 -5.83 -16.07 0.30
N TYR A 245 -6.04 -15.63 -0.94
CA TYR A 245 -6.54 -14.29 -1.22
C TYR A 245 -7.94 -13.99 -0.65
N PRO A 246 -8.95 -14.86 -0.80
CA PRO A 246 -10.27 -14.64 -0.20
C PRO A 246 -10.21 -14.62 1.34
N GLU A 247 -9.36 -15.46 1.93
CA GLU A 247 -9.17 -15.53 3.38
C GLU A 247 -8.48 -14.28 3.93
N ALA A 248 -7.52 -13.70 3.19
CA ALA A 248 -6.91 -12.44 3.56
C ALA A 248 -7.87 -11.24 3.46
N ILE A 249 -8.75 -11.23 2.46
CA ILE A 249 -9.84 -10.24 2.39
C ILE A 249 -10.81 -10.42 3.57
N GLN A 250 -11.17 -11.66 3.91
CA GLN A 250 -12.03 -11.91 5.06
C GLN A 250 -11.37 -11.43 6.36
N TYR A 251 -10.08 -11.67 6.56
CA TYR A 251 -9.32 -11.08 7.67
C TYR A 251 -9.39 -9.55 7.66
N LYS A 252 -9.17 -8.91 6.51
CA LYS A 252 -9.23 -7.45 6.37
C LYS A 252 -10.58 -6.89 6.80
N LEU A 253 -11.68 -7.57 6.48
CA LEU A 253 -13.04 -7.13 6.81
C LEU A 253 -13.50 -7.52 8.22
N SER A 254 -13.04 -8.67 8.74
CA SER A 254 -13.41 -9.18 10.07
C SER A 254 -12.22 -9.85 10.78
N PRO A 255 -11.23 -9.06 11.24
CA PRO A 255 -9.99 -9.60 11.82
C PRO A 255 -10.21 -10.37 13.12
N TYR A 256 -11.34 -10.15 13.81
CA TYR A 256 -11.68 -10.83 15.05
C TYR A 256 -11.75 -12.36 14.91
N GLU A 257 -12.17 -12.86 13.73
CA GLU A 257 -12.31 -14.29 13.46
C GLU A 257 -10.95 -15.03 13.52
N TYR A 258 -9.85 -14.27 13.44
CA TYR A 258 -8.48 -14.78 13.32
C TYR A 258 -7.63 -14.55 14.58
N ARG A 259 -8.22 -14.03 15.66
CA ARG A 259 -7.48 -13.70 16.89
C ARG A 259 -6.86 -14.92 17.60
N ASN A 260 -7.42 -16.11 17.37
CA ASN A 260 -7.07 -17.36 18.06
C ASN A 260 -6.46 -18.39 17.11
N LEU A 261 -5.86 -17.96 15.98
CA LEU A 261 -5.15 -18.89 15.12
C LEU A 261 -3.99 -19.55 15.89
N PRO A 262 -3.78 -20.88 15.75
CA PRO A 262 -2.61 -21.55 16.30
C PRO A 262 -1.31 -20.91 15.82
N VAL A 263 -0.30 -20.83 16.69
CA VAL A 263 0.99 -20.23 16.37
C VAL A 263 1.60 -20.92 15.16
N GLU A 264 1.63 -22.24 15.18
CA GLU A 264 2.24 -23.08 14.16
C GLU A 264 1.60 -22.84 12.79
N LEU A 265 0.29 -22.59 12.75
CA LEU A 265 -0.42 -22.27 11.53
C LEU A 265 0.01 -20.90 10.98
N VAL A 266 0.15 -19.89 11.83
CA VAL A 266 0.58 -18.55 11.40
C VAL A 266 2.03 -18.56 10.94
N ILE A 267 2.92 -19.30 11.62
CA ILE A 267 4.31 -19.45 11.20
C ILE A 267 4.43 -20.22 9.88
N GLY A 268 3.70 -21.34 9.73
CA GLY A 268 3.66 -22.07 8.46
C GLY A 268 3.12 -21.20 7.32
N LYS A 269 2.09 -20.40 7.60
CA LYS A 269 1.53 -19.45 6.64
C LYS A 269 2.50 -18.32 6.29
N LEU A 270 3.24 -17.80 7.25
CA LEU A 270 4.29 -16.80 7.02
C LEU A 270 5.32 -17.33 6.02
N GLU A 271 5.76 -18.57 6.17
CA GLU A 271 6.73 -19.17 5.27
C GLU A 271 6.18 -19.31 3.84
N VAL A 272 4.95 -19.83 3.71
CA VAL A 272 4.28 -19.96 2.41
C VAL A 272 4.12 -18.59 1.75
N VAL A 273 3.64 -17.58 2.48
CA VAL A 273 3.43 -16.23 1.94
C VAL A 273 4.76 -15.61 1.55
N ARG A 274 5.82 -15.79 2.35
CA ARG A 274 7.16 -15.30 2.02
C ARG A 274 7.65 -15.88 0.69
N GLN A 275 7.57 -17.19 0.52
CA GLN A 275 7.99 -17.87 -0.71
C GLN A 275 7.16 -17.42 -1.92
N LEU A 276 5.83 -17.38 -1.78
CA LEU A 276 4.95 -16.86 -2.81
C LEU A 276 5.30 -15.42 -3.17
N PHE A 277 5.51 -14.57 -2.16
CA PHE A 277 5.79 -13.17 -2.37
C PHE A 277 7.06 -12.96 -3.20
N LEU A 278 8.14 -13.68 -2.86
CA LEU A 278 9.38 -13.64 -3.63
C LEU A 278 9.20 -14.21 -5.04
N ALA A 279 8.50 -15.33 -5.20
CA ALA A 279 8.28 -15.93 -6.52
C ALA A 279 7.47 -15.02 -7.46
N TYR A 280 6.42 -14.37 -6.94
CA TYR A 280 5.62 -13.40 -7.70
C TYR A 280 6.40 -12.13 -8.00
N LEU A 281 7.14 -11.59 -7.02
CA LEU A 281 8.05 -10.46 -7.24
C LEU A 281 9.04 -10.77 -8.37
N GLN A 282 9.62 -11.99 -8.36
CA GLN A 282 10.52 -12.44 -9.41
C GLN A 282 9.81 -12.55 -10.78
N THR A 283 8.62 -13.15 -10.80
CA THR A 283 7.88 -13.35 -12.05
C THR A 283 7.50 -12.02 -12.69
N PHE A 284 6.97 -11.09 -11.91
CA PHE A 284 6.54 -9.81 -12.46
C PHE A 284 7.69 -8.91 -12.84
N LEU A 285 8.81 -8.94 -12.12
CA LEU A 285 9.99 -8.18 -12.50
C LEU A 285 10.60 -8.72 -13.79
N ALA A 286 10.67 -10.05 -13.97
CA ALA A 286 11.12 -10.63 -15.24
C ALA A 286 10.23 -10.20 -16.42
N GLN A 287 8.91 -10.21 -16.25
CA GLN A 287 7.96 -9.76 -17.28
C GLN A 287 8.14 -8.28 -17.64
N SER A 288 8.30 -7.39 -16.65
CA SER A 288 8.36 -5.94 -16.87
C SER A 288 9.60 -5.47 -17.62
N PHE A 289 10.67 -6.24 -17.56
CA PHE A 289 11.92 -5.91 -18.24
C PHE A 289 12.15 -6.76 -19.51
N ASP A 290 11.10 -7.47 -19.98
CA ASP A 290 11.16 -8.36 -21.15
C ASP A 290 12.30 -9.38 -21.04
N TRP A 291 12.50 -9.91 -19.84
CA TRP A 291 13.53 -10.90 -19.56
C TRP A 291 13.01 -12.29 -19.89
N GLU A 292 13.76 -13.05 -20.69
CA GLU A 292 13.58 -14.49 -20.68
C GLU A 292 13.89 -14.98 -19.27
N LYS A 293 12.93 -15.65 -18.63
CA LYS A 293 13.05 -16.20 -17.26
C LYS A 293 14.29 -17.11 -17.11
N ALA A 294 14.86 -17.57 -18.21
CA ALA A 294 16.06 -18.40 -18.31
C ALA A 294 17.40 -17.63 -18.26
N GLU A 295 17.42 -16.30 -18.40
CA GLU A 295 18.67 -15.52 -18.45
C GLU A 295 19.18 -15.07 -17.07
N ILE A 296 18.35 -15.16 -16.02
CA ILE A 296 18.75 -14.75 -14.68
C ILE A 296 18.36 -15.78 -13.61
N ASP A 297 19.31 -16.68 -13.34
CA ASP A 297 19.16 -17.85 -12.46
C ASP A 297 18.96 -17.51 -10.97
N SER A 298 19.21 -16.26 -10.53
CA SER A 298 19.04 -15.85 -9.13
C SER A 298 18.80 -14.35 -8.95
N PHE A 299 18.16 -13.95 -7.84
CA PHE A 299 17.99 -12.55 -7.45
C PHE A 299 19.32 -11.78 -7.36
N GLN A 300 20.42 -12.44 -6.98
CA GLN A 300 21.74 -11.79 -6.87
C GLN A 300 22.25 -11.34 -8.24
N ALA A 301 21.90 -12.04 -9.32
CA ALA A 301 22.26 -11.63 -10.67
C ALA A 301 21.42 -10.43 -11.18
N TRP A 302 20.33 -10.08 -10.50
CA TRP A 302 19.45 -8.96 -10.89
C TRP A 302 20.06 -7.61 -10.58
N VAL A 303 20.72 -7.50 -9.43
CA VAL A 303 21.26 -6.24 -8.93
C VAL A 303 22.33 -5.69 -9.89
N PRO A 304 23.33 -6.48 -10.36
CA PRO A 304 24.27 -6.03 -11.39
C PRO A 304 23.62 -5.73 -12.73
N PHE A 305 22.61 -6.51 -13.14
CA PHE A 305 21.92 -6.33 -14.41
C PHE A 305 21.13 -5.02 -14.45
N LEU A 306 20.31 -4.75 -13.42
CA LEU A 306 19.55 -3.50 -13.33
C LEU A 306 20.49 -2.32 -13.32
N ARG A 307 21.59 -2.40 -12.57
CA ARG A 307 22.63 -1.37 -12.52
C ARG A 307 23.25 -1.06 -13.89
N SER A 308 23.37 -2.05 -14.77
CA SER A 308 23.93 -1.87 -16.12
C SER A 308 22.92 -1.43 -17.18
N HIS A 309 21.61 -1.44 -16.87
CA HIS A 309 20.53 -1.05 -17.80
C HIS A 309 19.73 0.17 -17.31
N PRO A 310 20.36 1.37 -17.28
CA PRO A 310 19.68 2.56 -16.81
C PRO A 310 18.56 3.01 -17.76
N PRO A 311 17.49 3.62 -17.22
CA PRO A 311 16.32 4.03 -17.99
C PRO A 311 16.66 5.09 -19.05
N SER A 312 15.70 5.47 -19.90
CA SER A 312 15.91 6.49 -20.93
C SER A 312 16.47 7.81 -20.37
N LEU A 313 17.25 8.54 -21.18
CA LEU A 313 17.96 9.77 -20.75
C LEU A 313 17.05 10.78 -20.04
N ILE A 314 15.81 10.97 -20.52
CA ILE A 314 14.84 11.89 -19.92
C ILE A 314 14.50 11.45 -18.48
N LYS A 315 14.27 10.15 -18.26
CA LYS A 315 13.97 9.59 -16.94
C LYS A 315 15.18 9.66 -16.01
N ARG A 316 16.42 9.56 -16.54
CA ARG A 316 17.64 9.63 -15.71
C ARG A 316 17.77 10.93 -14.93
N PHE A 317 17.47 12.08 -15.54
CA PHE A 317 17.55 13.37 -14.85
C PHE A 317 16.49 13.52 -13.76
N GLN A 318 15.28 13.05 -14.03
CA GLN A 318 14.20 13.01 -13.03
C GLN A 318 14.60 12.12 -11.85
N ASN A 319 15.08 10.91 -12.14
CA ASN A 319 15.55 9.95 -11.13
C ASN A 319 16.73 10.49 -10.34
N MET A 320 17.72 11.12 -10.98
CA MET A 320 18.87 11.72 -10.30
C MET A 320 18.41 12.80 -9.31
N ARG A 321 17.50 13.69 -9.73
CA ARG A 321 16.93 14.70 -8.85
C ARG A 321 16.19 14.08 -7.68
N SER A 322 15.37 13.06 -7.92
CA SER A 322 14.69 12.32 -6.85
C SER A 322 15.69 11.67 -5.89
N ASN A 323 16.68 10.93 -6.40
CA ASN A 323 17.72 10.31 -5.57
C ASN A 323 18.47 11.36 -4.71
N TRP A 324 18.82 12.53 -5.26
CA TRP A 324 19.44 13.59 -4.47
C TRP A 324 18.54 14.17 -3.39
N GLN A 325 17.24 14.30 -3.67
CA GLN A 325 16.27 14.74 -2.67
C GLN A 325 16.12 13.71 -1.55
N HIS A 326 16.21 12.42 -1.87
CA HIS A 326 15.89 11.34 -0.93
C HIS A 326 17.11 10.89 -0.13
N PHE A 327 18.27 10.87 -0.76
CA PHE A 327 19.47 10.28 -0.16
C PHE A 327 20.70 11.20 -0.19
N GLY A 328 20.53 12.46 -0.62
CA GLY A 328 21.58 13.46 -0.61
C GLY A 328 22.53 13.46 -1.82
N ARG A 329 23.51 14.36 -1.79
CA ARG A 329 24.39 14.70 -2.92
C ARG A 329 25.73 13.95 -2.93
N GLN A 330 25.79 12.76 -2.36
CA GLN A 330 27.01 11.96 -2.47
C GLN A 330 27.32 11.70 -3.98
N LEU A 331 28.57 11.48 -4.36
CA LEU A 331 28.94 11.35 -5.78
C LEU A 331 29.17 9.90 -6.22
N ASN A 332 29.21 8.96 -5.28
CA ASN A 332 29.57 7.57 -5.53
C ASN A 332 28.37 6.62 -5.57
N TRP A 333 27.46 6.86 -6.53
CA TRP A 333 26.20 6.12 -6.67
C TRP A 333 26.23 5.09 -7.80
N ASN A 334 27.29 4.27 -7.87
CA ASN A 334 27.49 3.10 -8.75
C ASN A 334 26.29 2.72 -9.65
N GLY A 335 25.99 3.49 -10.70
CA GLY A 335 24.82 3.30 -11.58
C GLY A 335 23.43 3.65 -10.99
N TRP A 336 23.19 3.44 -9.69
CA TRP A 336 21.87 3.60 -9.05
C TRP A 336 21.30 5.01 -9.04
N LEU A 337 22.12 6.06 -9.19
CA LEU A 337 21.66 7.45 -9.29
C LEU A 337 20.63 7.65 -10.41
N TRP A 338 20.76 6.86 -11.47
CA TRP A 338 19.95 6.97 -12.68
C TRP A 338 18.63 6.20 -12.60
N HIS A 339 18.47 5.34 -11.59
CA HIS A 339 17.28 4.52 -11.40
C HIS A 339 16.28 5.20 -10.47
N PRO A 340 14.97 4.91 -10.59
CA PRO A 340 13.99 5.39 -9.64
C PRO A 340 14.36 4.96 -8.21
N PRO A 341 14.26 5.84 -7.20
CA PRO A 341 14.65 5.51 -5.82
C PRO A 341 14.00 4.22 -5.28
N HIS A 342 12.75 3.94 -5.65
CA HIS A 342 12.01 2.74 -5.22
C HIS A 342 12.61 1.42 -5.69
N LEU A 343 13.38 1.42 -6.79
CA LEU A 343 14.00 0.20 -7.30
C LEU A 343 15.03 -0.37 -6.32
N ARG A 344 15.74 0.48 -5.58
CA ARG A 344 16.72 0.07 -4.55
C ARG A 344 16.07 -0.78 -3.46
N TYR A 345 14.85 -0.43 -3.08
CA TYR A 345 14.11 -1.16 -2.05
C TYR A 345 13.53 -2.45 -2.59
N LEU A 346 13.03 -2.43 -3.83
CA LEU A 346 12.51 -3.61 -4.49
C LEU A 346 13.57 -4.71 -4.62
N VAL A 347 14.81 -4.35 -4.99
CA VAL A 347 15.92 -5.30 -5.07
C VAL A 347 16.47 -5.71 -3.70
N SER A 348 16.17 -4.94 -2.64
CA SER A 348 16.56 -5.30 -1.27
C SER A 348 15.63 -6.34 -0.66
N LEU A 349 14.37 -6.42 -1.09
CA LEU A 349 13.34 -7.28 -0.49
C LEU A 349 13.73 -8.76 -0.37
N PRO A 350 14.34 -9.43 -1.37
CA PRO A 350 14.74 -10.82 -1.23
C PRO A 350 15.70 -11.06 -0.05
N TYR A 351 16.71 -10.20 0.09
CA TYR A 351 17.71 -10.26 1.17
C TYR A 351 17.12 -9.97 2.56
N LEU A 352 16.02 -9.22 2.60
CA LEU A 352 15.36 -8.82 3.85
C LEU A 352 14.30 -9.83 4.29
N LEU A 353 13.51 -10.36 3.34
CA LEU A 353 12.46 -11.32 3.64
C LEU A 353 13.02 -12.71 3.90
N ASP A 354 14.05 -13.12 3.15
CA ASP A 354 14.65 -14.45 3.26
C ASP A 354 16.17 -14.43 3.34
N PRO A 355 16.72 -13.92 4.46
CA PRO A 355 18.16 -13.82 4.64
C PRO A 355 18.86 -15.19 4.67
N GLU A 356 18.17 -16.27 5.02
CA GLU A 356 18.78 -17.61 5.06
C GLU A 356 19.18 -18.09 3.66
N ASN A 357 18.36 -17.79 2.65
CA ASN A 357 18.63 -18.18 1.27
C ASN A 357 19.27 -17.07 0.43
N PHE A 358 19.12 -15.80 0.83
CA PHE A 358 19.68 -14.65 0.11
C PHE A 358 20.55 -13.80 1.02
N GLN A 359 21.87 -13.92 0.84
CA GLN A 359 22.85 -13.07 1.49
C GLN A 359 23.25 -11.92 0.58
N PRO A 360 23.16 -10.65 1.04
CA PRO A 360 23.64 -9.52 0.25
C PRO A 360 25.16 -9.62 0.10
N GLY A 361 25.64 -9.25 -1.08
CA GLY A 361 27.06 -9.25 -1.41
C GLY A 361 27.54 -7.95 -2.05
N PRO A 362 28.73 -7.95 -2.68
CA PRO A 362 29.29 -6.78 -3.36
C PRO A 362 28.39 -6.19 -4.46
N GLU A 363 27.43 -6.96 -4.99
CA GLU A 363 26.42 -6.47 -5.92
C GLU A 363 25.54 -5.36 -5.32
N CYS A 364 25.28 -5.43 -4.01
CA CYS A 364 24.50 -4.44 -3.26
C CYS A 364 25.26 -3.13 -3.01
N LEU A 365 26.55 -3.06 -3.36
CA LEU A 365 27.35 -1.86 -3.19
C LEU A 365 26.76 -0.66 -3.95
N GLY A 366 26.50 0.43 -3.22
CA GLY A 366 25.92 1.66 -3.77
C GLY A 366 24.39 1.64 -3.87
N LEU A 367 23.71 0.57 -3.42
CA LEU A 367 22.25 0.55 -3.22
C LEU A 367 21.81 1.60 -2.21
N PHE A 368 22.59 1.83 -1.16
CA PHE A 368 22.41 2.92 -0.21
C PHE A 368 23.78 3.52 0.17
N PRO A 369 23.86 4.83 0.45
CA PRO A 369 25.11 5.52 0.83
C PRO A 369 25.91 4.89 1.97
N GLU A 370 25.20 4.36 2.95
CA GLU A 370 25.73 3.85 4.20
C GLU A 370 26.24 2.40 4.11
N LEU A 371 26.01 1.72 2.98
CA LEU A 371 26.47 0.34 2.82
C LEU A 371 27.96 0.28 2.52
N GLY A 372 28.65 -0.59 3.27
CA GLY A 372 30.05 -0.95 3.03
C GLY A 372 30.24 -1.82 1.76
N PRO A 373 31.50 -2.17 1.43
CA PRO A 373 31.83 -3.00 0.27
C PRO A 373 31.28 -4.43 0.32
N GLU A 374 31.02 -4.94 1.53
CA GLU A 374 30.47 -6.26 1.80
C GLU A 374 29.32 -6.10 2.81
N PRO A 375 28.13 -5.61 2.36
CA PRO A 375 27.00 -5.42 3.25
C PRO A 375 26.42 -6.77 3.68
N ASP A 376 26.00 -6.89 4.94
CA ASP A 376 25.19 -8.01 5.42
C ASP A 376 23.69 -7.62 5.51
N SER A 377 22.81 -8.58 5.81
CA SER A 377 21.37 -8.33 5.90
C SER A 377 21.00 -7.32 6.99
N ALA A 378 21.79 -7.23 8.07
CA ALA A 378 21.54 -6.28 9.16
C ALA A 378 21.85 -4.84 8.72
N ALA A 379 23.00 -4.62 8.09
CA ALA A 379 23.39 -3.33 7.51
C ALA A 379 22.40 -2.88 6.43
N LEU A 380 21.96 -3.81 5.57
CA LEU A 380 20.93 -3.54 4.57
C LEU A 380 19.59 -3.15 5.22
N GLY A 381 19.19 -3.86 6.27
CA GLY A 381 17.98 -3.54 7.05
C GLY A 381 18.02 -2.15 7.67
N GLU A 382 19.13 -1.77 8.31
CA GLU A 382 19.28 -0.43 8.90
C GLU A 382 19.28 0.68 7.84
N ALA A 383 19.90 0.43 6.68
CA ALA A 383 19.85 1.34 5.55
C ALA A 383 18.42 1.54 5.03
N VAL A 384 17.66 0.45 4.86
CA VAL A 384 16.25 0.54 4.46
C VAL A 384 15.43 1.28 5.52
N LYS A 385 15.56 0.98 6.81
CA LYS A 385 14.84 1.67 7.89
C LYS A 385 15.07 3.18 7.90
N SER A 386 16.33 3.58 7.69
CA SER A 386 16.74 4.98 7.72
C SER A 386 16.18 5.80 6.55
N ASN A 387 15.92 5.16 5.40
CA ASN A 387 15.51 5.85 4.19
C ASN A 387 14.06 5.56 3.73
N TRP A 388 13.37 4.56 4.31
CA TRP A 388 12.08 4.07 3.82
C TRP A 388 10.95 5.10 3.81
N LYS A 389 10.90 6.01 4.79
CA LYS A 389 9.83 7.02 4.93
C LYS A 389 9.74 8.02 3.76
N ILE A 390 10.62 7.91 2.78
CA ILE A 390 10.81 8.88 1.71
C ILE A 390 10.12 8.40 0.40
N LEU A 391 9.48 7.22 0.38
CA LEU A 391 8.94 6.62 -0.85
C LEU A 391 7.42 6.40 -0.93
N LEU A 392 6.71 6.67 0.17
CA LEU A 392 5.26 6.81 0.21
C LEU A 392 4.90 8.29 0.08
#